data_AF-A0A3P3FT09-F1
#
_entry.id   AF-A0A3P3FT09-F1
#
_cell.length_a   1.000
_cell.length_b   1.000
_cell.length_c   1.000
_cell.angle_alpha   90.00
_cell.angle_beta   90.00
_cell.angle_gamma   90.00
#
_symmetry.space_group_name_H-M   'P 1'
#
loop_
_entity.id
_entity.type
_entity.pdbx_description
1 polymer ?
#
loop_
_entity_poly.entity_id
_entity_poly.type
_entity_poly.pdbx_seq_one_letter_code
_entity_poly.pdbx_strand_id
1 'polypeptide(L)'
;MASADFAGQAPKTRPGTPEHRVIDTILRRYGEVESILRSHREDYQPMFMNHEGQVIIYDWTVGFMMGVAAAQGAWTPILLSDARDMLRPILVGSEPGHGCLPELSRMQMERIHKTAHAHIADAVIGLYSICHKTGSVNKMRGRQ
;
A
#
# COMPACT_ATOMS: atom_id res chain seq x y z
N MET A 1 -13.81 2.24 19.70
CA MET A 1 -12.44 2.42 19.20
C MET A 1 -11.87 1.04 18.95
N ALA A 2 -11.64 0.67 17.70
CA ALA A 2 -10.99 -0.60 17.37
C ALA A 2 -9.47 -0.39 17.56
N SER A 3 -8.86 -1.23 18.40
CA SER A 3 -7.40 -1.29 18.57
C SER A 3 -6.78 -1.79 17.27
N ALA A 4 -6.03 -0.95 16.57
CA ALA A 4 -5.17 -1.40 15.49
C ALA A 4 -4.04 -2.24 16.11
N ASP A 5 -3.91 -3.49 15.65
CA ASP A 5 -3.03 -4.48 16.28
C ASP A 5 -1.95 -4.92 15.27
N PHE A 6 -0.69 -4.88 15.67
CA PHE A 6 0.41 -5.45 14.88
C PHE A 6 0.44 -6.95 15.14
N ALA A 7 -0.05 -7.75 14.19
CA ALA A 7 -0.01 -9.22 14.29
C ALA A 7 -0.63 -9.82 15.58
N GLY A 8 -1.60 -9.13 16.19
CA GLY A 8 -2.31 -9.60 17.40
C GLY A 8 -1.68 -9.18 18.74
N GLN A 9 -0.73 -8.25 18.75
CA GLN A 9 -0.15 -7.75 20.00
C GLN A 9 0.05 -6.22 20.03
N ALA A 10 -0.70 -5.58 20.92
CA ALA A 10 -0.57 -4.16 21.18
C ALA A 10 0.82 -3.89 21.77
N PRO A 11 1.58 -2.92 21.22
CA PRO A 11 2.89 -2.61 21.76
C PRO A 11 2.80 -2.12 23.21
N LYS A 12 3.52 -2.77 24.11
CA LYS A 12 3.57 -2.39 25.54
C LYS A 12 4.52 -1.21 25.71
N THR A 13 4.00 0.01 25.59
CA THR A 13 4.74 1.24 25.90
C THR A 13 4.15 1.94 27.12
N ARG A 14 5.00 2.64 27.88
CA ARG A 14 4.54 3.44 29.01
C ARG A 14 3.89 4.72 28.47
N PRO A 15 2.66 5.05 28.89
CA PRO A 15 2.02 6.30 28.48
C PRO A 15 2.90 7.53 28.74
N GLY A 16 2.91 8.47 27.79
CA GLY A 16 3.64 9.73 27.89
C GLY A 16 5.12 9.70 27.50
N THR A 17 5.70 8.54 27.19
CA THR A 17 7.10 8.49 26.69
C THR A 17 7.18 8.81 25.19
N PRO A 18 8.37 9.19 24.66
CA PRO A 18 8.56 9.36 23.23
C PRO A 18 8.19 8.12 22.40
N GLU A 19 8.54 6.93 22.87
CA GLU A 19 8.25 5.65 22.20
C GLU A 19 6.74 5.41 22.10
N HIS A 20 6.00 5.69 23.18
CA HIS A 20 4.55 5.61 23.17
C HIS A 20 3.93 6.56 22.14
N ARG A 21 4.40 7.81 22.08
CA ARG A 21 3.90 8.78 21.09
C ARG A 21 4.18 8.36 19.65
N VAL A 22 5.34 7.76 19.39
CA VAL A 22 5.68 7.25 18.05
C VAL A 22 4.73 6.12 17.66
N ILE A 23 4.52 5.15 18.55
CA ILE A 23 3.62 4.02 18.29
C ILE A 23 2.18 4.50 18.09
N ASP A 24 1.67 5.36 18.97
CA ASP A 24 0.33 5.92 18.85
C ASP A 24 0.14 6.68 17.53
N THR A 25 1.17 7.41 17.09
CA THR A 25 1.14 8.12 15.81
C THR A 25 1.02 7.15 14.64
N ILE A 26 1.79 6.06 14.65
CA ILE A 26 1.75 5.03 13.62
C ILE A 26 0.37 4.35 13.59
N LEU A 27 -0.14 3.92 14.75
CA LEU A 27 -1.45 3.24 14.86
C LEU A 27 -2.60 4.15 14.46
N ARG A 28 -2.55 5.42 14.84
CA ARG A 28 -3.54 6.42 14.41
C ARG A 28 -3.51 6.59 12.90
N ARG A 29 -2.33 6.69 12.29
CA ARG A 29 -2.21 6.82 10.84
C ARG A 29 -2.71 5.56 10.12
N TYR A 30 -2.43 4.38 10.66
CA TYR A 30 -2.97 3.13 10.14
C TYR A 30 -4.51 3.14 10.12
N GLY A 31 -5.14 3.46 11.27
CA GLY A 31 -6.59 3.52 11.38
C GLY A 31 -7.22 4.60 10.50
N GLU A 32 -6.54 5.74 10.33
CA GLU A 32 -6.95 6.81 9.42
C GLU A 32 -6.96 6.34 7.96
N VAL A 33 -5.87 5.71 7.50
CA VAL A 33 -5.77 5.17 6.13
C VAL A 33 -6.82 4.09 5.89
N GLU A 34 -7.02 3.18 6.85
CA GLU A 34 -8.05 2.15 6.75
C GLU A 34 -9.46 2.76 6.64
N SER A 35 -9.75 3.78 7.46
CA SER A 35 -11.04 4.48 7.45
C SER A 35 -11.28 5.24 6.13
N ILE A 36 -10.26 5.92 5.60
CA ILE A 36 -10.34 6.63 4.31
C ILE A 36 -10.63 5.63 3.20
N LEU A 37 -9.83 4.56 3.07
CA LEU A 37 -10.02 3.57 2.02
C LEU A 37 -11.38 2.86 2.10
N ARG A 38 -11.93 2.68 3.30
CA ARG A 38 -13.25 2.06 3.51
C ARG A 38 -14.41 2.98 3.14
N SER A 39 -14.34 4.26 3.49
CA SER A 39 -15.51 5.14 3.52
C SER A 39 -15.44 6.36 2.58
N HIS A 40 -14.23 6.84 2.28
CA HIS A 40 -13.98 8.06 1.49
C HIS A 40 -12.76 7.83 0.59
N ARG A 41 -12.80 6.76 -0.21
CA ARG A 41 -11.60 6.22 -0.84
C ARG A 41 -10.96 7.19 -1.85
N GLU A 42 -11.77 8.04 -2.47
CA GLU A 42 -11.37 9.15 -3.33
C GLU A 42 -10.50 10.19 -2.63
N ASP A 43 -10.56 10.28 -1.29
CA ASP A 43 -9.74 11.20 -0.49
C ASP A 43 -8.38 10.61 -0.12
N TYR A 44 -8.11 9.34 -0.50
CA TYR A 44 -6.83 8.72 -0.19
C TYR A 44 -5.67 9.41 -0.91
N GLN A 45 -4.69 9.87 -0.14
CA GLN A 45 -3.44 10.42 -0.64
C GLN A 45 -2.24 9.77 0.06
N PRO A 46 -1.24 9.26 -0.69
CA PRO A 46 0.00 8.75 -0.12
C PRO A 46 0.83 9.90 0.47
N MET A 47 1.51 9.62 1.59
CA MET A 47 2.46 10.57 2.18
C MET A 47 3.83 10.39 1.53
N PHE A 48 4.16 11.25 0.58
CA PHE A 48 5.48 11.30 -0.04
C PHE A 48 6.41 12.27 0.66
N MET A 49 7.70 11.98 0.56
CA MET A 49 8.72 12.97 0.89
C MET A 49 8.72 14.04 -0.20
N ASN A 50 8.95 15.29 0.20
CA ASN A 50 9.20 16.39 -0.72
C ASN A 50 10.56 17.02 -0.38
N HIS A 51 11.39 17.21 -1.39
CA HIS A 51 12.66 17.91 -1.27
C HIS A 51 12.78 18.92 -2.40
N GLU A 52 12.91 20.21 -2.08
CA GLU A 52 13.04 21.29 -3.07
C GLU A 52 11.93 21.30 -4.15
N GLY A 53 10.70 20.97 -3.73
CA GLY A 53 9.54 20.89 -4.63
C GLY A 53 9.48 19.64 -5.50
N GLN A 54 10.44 18.71 -5.34
CA GLN A 54 10.42 17.40 -5.98
C GLN A 54 9.78 16.36 -5.06
N VAL A 55 8.80 15.65 -5.60
CA VAL A 55 8.16 14.52 -4.93
C VAL A 55 9.06 13.30 -5.03
N ILE A 56 9.43 12.72 -3.88
CA ILE A 56 10.22 11.50 -3.79
C ILE A 56 9.30 10.36 -3.35
N ILE A 57 9.11 9.39 -4.25
CA ILE A 57 8.24 8.23 -4.02
C ILE A 57 8.98 6.98 -3.52
N TYR A 58 10.32 7.00 -3.58
CA TYR A 58 11.16 5.81 -3.36
C TYR A 58 10.86 5.13 -2.03
N ASP A 59 11.00 5.84 -0.90
CA ASP A 59 10.80 5.28 0.45
C ASP A 59 9.39 4.71 0.64
N TRP A 60 8.39 5.39 0.07
CA TRP A 60 7.01 4.93 0.10
C TRP A 60 6.86 3.61 -0.64
N THR A 61 7.41 3.51 -1.86
CA THR A 61 7.32 2.28 -2.66
C THR A 61 8.14 1.13 -2.07
N VAL A 62 9.29 1.40 -1.45
CA VAL A 62 10.04 0.41 -0.68
C VAL A 62 9.19 -0.12 0.47
N GLY A 63 8.58 0.77 1.27
CA GLY A 63 7.70 0.37 2.38
C GLY A 63 6.49 -0.45 1.91
N PHE A 64 5.91 -0.11 0.77
CA PHE A 64 4.85 -0.90 0.15
C PHE A 64 5.32 -2.31 -0.21
N MET A 65 6.47 -2.43 -0.87
CA MET A 65 7.05 -3.72 -1.26
C MET A 65 7.44 -4.58 -0.05
N MET A 66 7.87 -3.96 1.05
CA MET A 66 8.07 -4.68 2.32
C MET A 66 6.74 -5.26 2.85
N GLY A 67 5.65 -4.50 2.76
CA GLY A 67 4.30 -4.99 3.10
C GLY A 67 3.85 -6.15 2.20
N VAL A 68 4.16 -6.08 0.91
CA VAL A 68 3.92 -7.18 -0.05
C VAL A 68 4.68 -8.44 0.36
N ALA A 69 5.98 -8.31 0.65
CA ALA A 69 6.82 -9.42 1.06
C ALA A 69 6.36 -10.06 2.38
N ALA A 70 5.92 -9.24 3.34
CA ALA A 70 5.41 -9.71 4.64
C ALA A 70 4.12 -10.57 4.52
N ALA A 71 3.37 -10.42 3.43
CA ALA A 71 2.11 -11.13 3.19
C ALA A 71 2.11 -11.84 1.83
N GLN A 72 3.24 -12.42 1.42
CA GLN A 72 3.46 -12.95 0.06
C GLN A 72 2.30 -13.83 -0.45
N GLY A 73 1.78 -14.74 0.36
CA GLY A 73 0.68 -15.63 -0.03
C GLY A 73 -0.61 -14.91 -0.44
N ALA A 74 -0.90 -13.74 0.14
CA ALA A 74 -2.04 -12.91 -0.23
C ALA A 74 -1.81 -12.09 -1.50
N TRP A 75 -0.55 -11.73 -1.78
CA TRP A 75 -0.19 -10.86 -2.90
C TRP A 75 0.13 -11.60 -4.19
N THR A 76 0.66 -12.82 -4.12
CA THR A 76 1.01 -13.62 -5.31
C THR A 76 -0.15 -13.71 -6.32
N PRO A 77 -1.42 -14.00 -5.94
CA PRO A 77 -2.51 -14.05 -6.91
C PRO A 77 -2.78 -12.71 -7.62
N ILE A 78 -2.60 -11.59 -6.91
CA ILE A 78 -2.81 -10.25 -7.46
C ILE A 78 -1.70 -9.92 -8.46
N LEU A 79 -0.45 -10.18 -8.07
CA LEU A 79 0.73 -9.93 -8.90
C LEU A 79 0.80 -10.83 -10.14
N LEU A 80 0.18 -12.01 -10.13
CA LEU A 80 0.08 -12.89 -11.29
C LEU A 80 -1.16 -12.63 -12.16
N SER A 81 -2.01 -11.69 -11.78
CA SER A 81 -3.23 -11.32 -12.53
C SER A 81 -3.07 -10.03 -13.30
N ASP A 82 -4.03 -9.71 -14.16
CA ASP A 82 -4.11 -8.43 -14.88
C ASP A 82 -4.18 -7.22 -13.94
N ALA A 83 -4.56 -7.42 -12.67
CA ALA A 83 -4.55 -6.36 -11.66
C ALA A 83 -3.13 -5.82 -11.40
N ARG A 84 -2.08 -6.59 -11.70
CA ARG A 84 -0.68 -6.13 -11.61
C ARG A 84 -0.44 -4.88 -12.45
N ASP A 85 -1.07 -4.75 -13.61
CA ASP A 85 -0.83 -3.62 -14.51
C ASP A 85 -1.24 -2.28 -13.88
N MET A 86 -2.27 -2.30 -13.03
CA MET A 86 -2.69 -1.15 -12.23
C MET A 86 -1.63 -0.74 -11.19
N LEU A 87 -0.81 -1.70 -10.72
CA LEU A 87 0.22 -1.47 -9.71
C LEU A 87 1.54 -0.96 -10.32
N ARG A 88 1.66 -0.86 -11.65
CA ARG A 88 2.89 -0.40 -12.31
C ARG A 88 3.46 0.91 -11.73
N PRO A 89 2.68 1.97 -11.43
CA PRO A 89 3.21 3.17 -10.80
C PRO A 89 3.91 2.92 -9.46
N ILE A 90 3.47 1.93 -8.70
CA ILE A 90 4.08 1.53 -7.42
C ILE A 90 5.32 0.68 -7.67
N LEU A 91 5.19 -0.31 -8.55
CA LEU A 91 6.24 -1.31 -8.82
C LEU A 91 7.50 -0.71 -9.48
N VAL A 92 7.37 0.35 -10.29
CA VAL A 92 8.54 1.00 -10.89
C VAL A 92 9.30 1.91 -9.92
N GLY A 93 8.70 2.28 -8.78
CA GLY A 93 9.25 3.29 -7.88
C GLY A 93 10.47 2.85 -7.07
N SER A 94 10.77 1.55 -7.03
CA SER A 94 11.92 0.99 -6.32
C SER A 94 12.34 -0.36 -6.92
N GLU A 95 13.61 -0.73 -6.73
CA GLU A 95 14.20 -1.97 -7.23
C GLU A 95 13.45 -3.24 -6.78
N PRO A 96 12.95 -3.35 -5.52
CA PRO A 96 12.16 -4.51 -5.12
C PRO A 96 10.91 -4.75 -5.99
N GLY A 97 10.32 -3.69 -6.55
CA GLY A 97 9.15 -3.79 -7.42
C GLY A 97 9.49 -4.13 -8.88
N HIS A 98 10.71 -3.84 -9.35
CA HIS A 98 11.12 -4.10 -10.74
C HIS A 98 11.07 -5.58 -11.10
N GLY A 99 11.34 -6.48 -10.15
CA GLY A 99 11.23 -7.92 -10.34
C GLY A 99 9.82 -8.40 -10.69
N CYS A 100 8.79 -7.60 -10.40
CA CYS A 100 7.41 -7.89 -10.78
C CYS A 100 7.06 -7.43 -12.21
N LEU A 101 7.97 -6.76 -12.92
CA LEU A 101 7.75 -6.18 -14.25
C LEU A 101 8.77 -6.69 -15.29
N PRO A 102 8.98 -8.02 -15.42
CA PRO A 102 9.99 -8.58 -16.32
C PRO A 102 9.77 -8.22 -17.79
N GLU A 103 8.54 -7.87 -18.16
CA GLU A 103 8.18 -7.47 -19.53
C GLU A 103 8.61 -6.05 -19.90
N LEU A 104 8.98 -5.20 -18.94
CA LEU A 104 9.31 -3.81 -19.19
C LEU A 104 10.81 -3.58 -19.30
N SER A 105 11.23 -2.90 -20.35
CA SER A 105 12.57 -2.34 -20.44
C SER A 105 12.80 -1.22 -19.42
N ARG A 106 14.05 -0.96 -19.07
CA ARG A 106 14.44 0.16 -18.20
C ARG A 106 13.86 1.50 -18.67
N MET A 107 13.89 1.76 -19.98
CA MET A 107 13.33 2.99 -20.55
C MET A 107 11.81 3.09 -20.36
N GLN A 108 11.07 1.98 -20.44
CA GLN A 108 9.63 1.98 -20.15
C GLN A 108 9.37 2.22 -18.66
N MET A 109 10.14 1.59 -17.77
CA MET A 109 10.05 1.82 -16.33
C MET A 109 10.33 3.29 -15.97
N GLU A 110 11.37 3.89 -16.55
CA GLU A 110 11.71 5.31 -16.34
C GLU A 110 10.59 6.25 -16.81
N ARG A 111 9.90 5.94 -17.91
CA ARG A 111 8.74 6.73 -18.38
C ARG A 111 7.58 6.69 -17.40
N ILE A 112 7.26 5.50 -16.88
CA ILE A 112 6.21 5.33 -15.87
C ILE A 112 6.62 6.07 -14.58
N HIS A 113 7.87 5.90 -14.14
CA HIS A 113 8.39 6.52 -12.91
C HIS A 113 8.21 8.04 -12.90
N LYS A 114 8.43 8.73 -14.02
CA LYS A 114 8.26 10.20 -14.12
C LYS A 114 6.89 10.71 -13.71
N THR A 115 5.84 9.90 -13.88
CA THR A 115 4.45 10.27 -13.57
C THR A 115 3.87 9.43 -12.43
N ALA A 116 4.66 8.50 -11.87
CA ALA A 116 4.19 7.54 -10.88
C ALA A 116 3.56 8.19 -9.65
N HIS A 117 4.14 9.29 -9.14
CA HIS A 117 3.60 10.02 -8.00
C HIS A 117 2.13 10.44 -8.18
N ALA A 118 1.71 10.79 -9.40
CA ALA A 118 0.35 11.20 -9.70
C ALA A 118 -0.64 10.03 -9.78
N HIS A 119 -0.15 8.79 -9.93
CA HIS A 119 -0.97 7.60 -10.18
C HIS A 119 -0.94 6.57 -9.05
N ILE A 120 -0.05 6.71 -8.07
CA ILE A 120 0.03 5.78 -6.92
C ILE A 120 -1.28 5.79 -6.11
N ALA A 121 -1.91 6.94 -5.91
CA ALA A 121 -3.18 7.02 -5.17
C ALA A 121 -4.26 6.17 -5.86
N ASP A 122 -4.44 6.35 -7.16
CA ASP A 122 -5.41 5.58 -7.96
C ASP A 122 -5.11 4.07 -7.93
N ALA A 123 -3.84 3.70 -8.00
CA ALA A 123 -3.42 2.30 -7.90
C ALA A 123 -3.82 1.66 -6.56
N VAL A 124 -3.62 2.37 -5.45
CA VAL A 124 -4.03 1.90 -4.11
C VAL A 124 -5.55 1.79 -4.00
N ILE A 125 -6.29 2.79 -4.49
CA ILE A 125 -7.76 2.80 -4.46
C ILE A 125 -8.34 1.66 -5.29
N GLY A 126 -7.80 1.45 -6.50
CA GLY A 126 -8.21 0.38 -7.40
C GLY A 126 -7.91 -0.99 -6.81
N LEU A 127 -6.72 -1.18 -6.24
CA LEU A 127 -6.35 -2.40 -5.53
C LEU A 127 -7.29 -2.70 -4.36
N TYR A 128 -7.57 -1.72 -3.50
CA TYR A 128 -8.47 -1.89 -2.36
C TYR A 128 -9.85 -2.37 -2.82
N SER A 129 -10.35 -1.81 -3.93
CA SER A 129 -11.62 -2.19 -4.55
C SER A 129 -11.63 -3.63 -5.04
N ILE A 130 -10.53 -4.13 -5.63
CA ILE A 130 -10.40 -5.53 -6.07
C ILE A 130 -10.43 -6.49 -4.87
N CYS A 131 -9.69 -6.17 -3.81
CA CYS A 131 -9.61 -6.99 -2.60
C CYS A 131 -10.97 -7.07 -1.88
N HIS A 132 -11.71 -5.96 -1.80
CA HIS A 132 -13.03 -5.93 -1.15
C HIS A 132 -14.14 -6.59 -1.99
N LYS A 133 -14.08 -6.51 -3.32
CA LYS A 133 -14.99 -7.26 -4.20
C LYS A 133 -14.78 -8.78 -4.06
N THR A 134 -13.52 -9.22 -4.06
CA THR A 134 -13.16 -10.64 -3.94
C THR A 134 -13.53 -11.21 -2.56
N GLY A 135 -13.39 -10.43 -1.49
CA GLY A 135 -13.83 -10.80 -0.14
C GLY A 135 -15.35 -11.02 -0.03
N SER A 136 -16.15 -10.20 -0.71
CA SER A 136 -17.61 -10.37 -0.80
C SER A 136 -18.01 -11.61 -1.61
N VAL A 137 -17.30 -11.91 -2.70
CA VAL A 137 -17.56 -13.11 -3.53
C VAL A 137 -17.22 -14.41 -2.79
N ASN A 138 -16.09 -14.46 -2.07
CA ASN A 138 -15.75 -15.64 -1.25
C ASN A 138 -16.71 -15.85 -0.08
N LYS A 139 -17.24 -14.77 0.52
CA LYS A 139 -18.25 -14.85 1.59
C LYS A 139 -19.62 -15.37 1.09
N MET A 140 -19.94 -15.19 -0.19
CA MET A 140 -21.15 -15.75 -0.81
C MET A 140 -20.99 -17.21 -1.24
N ARG A 141 -19.80 -17.63 -1.67
CA ARG A 141 -19.51 -19.03 -2.03
C ARG A 141 -19.36 -19.99 -0.85
N GLY A 142 -18.96 -19.49 0.32
CA GLY A 142 -18.90 -20.29 1.56
C GLY A 142 -20.23 -20.49 2.30
N ARG A 143 -21.36 -20.16 1.67
CA ARG A 143 -22.73 -20.28 2.22
C ARG A 143 -23.65 -21.18 1.38
N GLN A 144 -23.10 -21.97 0.45
CA GLN A 144 -23.84 -23.01 -0.27
C GLN A 144 -23.47 -24.39 0.27
#